data_AF-A0A8K0XC76-F1
#
_entry.id   AF-A0A8K0XC76-F1
#
_cell.length_a   1.000
_cell.length_b   1.000
_cell.length_c   1.000
_cell.angle_alpha   90.00
_cell.angle_beta   90.00
_cell.angle_gamma   90.00
#
_symmetry.space_group_name_H-M   'P 1'
#
loop_
_entity.id
_entity.type
_entity.pdbx_description
1 polymer ?
#
loop_
_entity_poly.entity_id
_entity_poly.type
_entity_poly.pdbx_seq_one_letter_code
_entity_poly.pdbx_strand_id
1 'polypeptide(L)'
;MSYQSKLPFAKNSTPSSSGNGDQRRNRLKDIADTTLQVIEAGSVTFADISYDLAAKVRFSNHNTRFYPPNDQLLSAWATRTPTRTPSSRLTSDVSILEISTLDGARLLYDSLSSRSTSYGRIAVLNFASATRPGGGFLSGAQAQEESIARSSTLYPSLMTDTAQQFYQLHNRDRRQGYYYHAMIYTPSVVVFRNDAGTWVSPYEVDIITSAAVNAGDVRKKDGD
;
A
#
# COMPACT_ATOMS: atom_id res chain seq x y z
N MET A 1 -17.24 -0.31 -72.33
CA MET A 1 -17.15 -1.33 -71.26
C MET A 1 -15.67 -1.53 -70.97
N SER A 2 -15.06 -1.27 -69.83
CA SER A 2 -15.49 -0.99 -68.45
C SER A 2 -14.36 -0.17 -67.82
N TYR A 3 -14.68 0.99 -67.22
CA TYR A 3 -13.77 1.73 -66.34
C TYR A 3 -14.01 1.21 -64.91
N GLN A 4 -12.99 0.66 -64.26
CA GLN A 4 -12.98 0.53 -62.81
C GLN A 4 -11.63 1.02 -62.25
N SER A 5 -11.76 2.14 -61.53
CA SER A 5 -10.79 2.81 -60.69
C SER A 5 -10.42 1.95 -59.47
N LYS A 6 -9.12 1.70 -59.25
CA LYS A 6 -8.60 1.21 -57.97
C LYS A 6 -8.26 2.39 -57.07
N LEU A 7 -9.01 2.56 -55.99
CA LEU A 7 -8.64 3.41 -54.85
C LEU A 7 -7.50 2.73 -54.05
N PRO A 8 -6.49 3.46 -53.57
CA PRO A 8 -5.51 2.90 -52.65
C PRO A 8 -6.11 2.78 -51.24
N PHE A 9 -5.90 1.62 -50.62
CA PHE A 9 -6.17 1.38 -49.20
C PHE A 9 -5.41 2.39 -48.33
N ALA A 10 -6.13 3.22 -47.59
CA ALA A 10 -5.57 4.01 -46.51
C ALA A 10 -5.07 3.05 -45.41
N LYS A 11 -3.76 3.08 -45.13
CA LYS A 11 -3.21 2.50 -43.91
C LYS A 11 -3.69 3.34 -42.73
N ASN A 12 -4.71 2.88 -42.02
CA ASN A 12 -5.00 3.39 -40.69
C ASN A 12 -3.86 2.95 -39.76
N SER A 13 -2.95 3.88 -39.46
CA SER A 13 -1.99 3.74 -38.37
C SER A 13 -2.75 3.78 -37.05
N THR A 14 -2.85 2.62 -36.39
CA THR A 14 -3.22 2.55 -34.97
C THR A 14 -2.21 3.35 -34.14
N PRO A 15 -2.65 4.20 -33.18
CA PRO A 15 -1.73 4.92 -32.31
C PRO A 15 -0.92 3.93 -31.47
N SER A 16 0.39 4.15 -31.37
CA SER A 16 1.31 3.33 -30.57
C SER A 16 0.94 3.34 -29.09
N SER A 17 0.76 2.16 -28.49
CA SER A 17 0.44 1.95 -27.07
C SER A 17 1.56 2.40 -26.09
N SER A 18 2.75 2.72 -26.60
CA SER A 18 3.91 3.16 -25.80
C SER A 18 3.69 4.53 -25.12
N GLY A 19 3.05 5.48 -25.81
CA GLY A 19 2.91 6.85 -25.30
C GLY A 19 2.03 6.99 -24.05
N ASN A 20 0.99 6.16 -23.92
CA ASN A 20 0.07 6.21 -22.79
C ASN A 20 0.68 5.58 -21.52
N GLY A 21 1.49 4.51 -21.69
CA GLY A 21 2.21 3.87 -20.59
C GLY A 21 3.23 4.82 -19.95
N ASP A 22 4.01 5.52 -20.77
CA ASP A 22 5.02 6.47 -20.29
C ASP A 22 4.40 7.70 -19.63
N GLN A 23 3.30 8.24 -20.20
CA GLN A 23 2.55 9.33 -19.58
C GLN A 23 1.98 8.95 -18.22
N ARG A 24 1.35 7.78 -18.11
CA ARG A 24 0.83 7.27 -16.83
C ARG A 24 1.95 7.11 -15.81
N ARG A 25 3.07 6.51 -16.22
CA ARG A 25 4.22 6.29 -15.35
C ARG A 25 4.80 7.60 -14.84
N ASN A 26 4.95 8.60 -15.70
CA ASN A 26 5.44 9.92 -15.31
C ASN A 26 4.47 10.61 -14.34
N ARG A 27 3.17 10.58 -14.61
CA ARG A 27 2.16 11.07 -13.66
C ARG A 27 2.27 10.40 -12.28
N LEU A 28 2.50 9.09 -12.23
CA LEU A 28 2.67 8.38 -10.95
C LEU A 28 3.94 8.79 -10.20
N LYS A 29 5.01 9.14 -10.92
CA LYS A 29 6.22 9.72 -10.31
C LYS A 29 5.93 11.11 -9.74
N ASP A 30 5.25 11.96 -10.50
CA ASP A 30 4.87 13.30 -10.03
C ASP A 30 4.02 13.24 -8.75
N ILE A 31 3.09 12.27 -8.68
CA ILE A 31 2.31 12.02 -7.46
C ILE A 31 3.22 11.57 -6.31
N ALA A 32 4.18 10.68 -6.56
CA ALA A 32 5.12 10.23 -5.54
C ALA A 32 5.97 11.39 -5.00
N ASP A 33 6.53 12.22 -5.89
CA ASP A 33 7.38 13.35 -5.52
C ASP A 33 6.60 14.40 -4.72
N THR A 34 5.40 14.77 -5.18
CA THR A 34 4.55 15.73 -4.46
C THR A 34 4.03 15.20 -3.12
N THR A 35 3.82 13.89 -3.00
CA THR A 35 3.51 13.24 -1.72
C THR A 35 4.68 13.36 -0.74
N LEU A 36 5.92 13.14 -1.19
CA LEU A 36 7.10 13.32 -0.34
C LEU A 36 7.31 14.77 0.07
N GLN A 37 7.10 15.72 -0.86
CA GLN A 37 7.17 17.15 -0.55
C GLN A 37 6.18 17.57 0.55
N VAL A 38 4.95 17.06 0.52
CA VAL A 38 3.94 17.36 1.54
C VAL A 38 4.29 16.72 2.90
N ILE A 39 4.83 15.50 2.88
CA ILE A 39 5.33 14.85 4.10
C ILE A 39 6.49 15.67 4.71
N GLU A 40 7.42 16.13 3.88
CA GLU A 40 8.56 16.96 4.31
C GLU A 40 8.12 18.33 4.83
N ALA A 41 7.16 18.97 4.16
CA ALA A 41 6.55 20.22 4.63
C ALA A 41 5.79 20.05 5.96
N GLY A 42 5.40 18.82 6.32
CA GLY A 42 4.86 18.48 7.62
C GLY A 42 3.37 18.81 7.81
N SER A 43 2.68 19.29 6.77
CA SER A 43 1.23 19.49 6.81
C SER A 43 0.61 19.39 5.42
N VAL A 44 -0.69 19.08 5.37
CA VAL A 44 -1.50 19.09 4.15
C VAL A 44 -2.76 19.92 4.38
N THR A 45 -3.19 20.69 3.38
CA THR A 45 -4.44 21.45 3.44
C THR A 45 -5.51 20.78 2.60
N PHE A 46 -6.69 20.58 3.18
CA PHE A 46 -7.88 20.09 2.48
C PHE A 46 -9.10 20.89 2.94
N ALA A 47 -9.86 21.45 1.98
CA ALA A 47 -11.02 22.30 2.26
C ALA A 47 -10.73 23.43 3.27
N ASP A 48 -9.62 24.16 3.06
CA ASP A 48 -9.12 25.26 3.92
C ASP A 48 -8.75 24.85 5.36
N ILE A 49 -8.75 23.54 5.67
CA ILE A 49 -8.31 23.00 6.94
C ILE A 49 -6.89 22.45 6.79
N SER A 50 -5.98 22.88 7.66
CA SER A 50 -4.61 22.36 7.74
C SER A 50 -4.53 21.17 8.69
N TYR A 51 -3.90 20.09 8.22
CA TYR A 51 -3.69 18.85 8.97
C TYR A 51 -2.19 18.66 9.22
N ASP A 52 -1.79 18.53 10.50
CA ASP A 52 -0.40 18.28 10.90
C ASP A 52 0.00 16.83 10.60
N LEU A 53 0.88 16.66 9.62
CA LEU A 53 1.49 15.39 9.27
C LEU A 53 2.77 15.15 10.08
N ALA A 54 3.52 16.18 10.46
CA ALA A 54 4.80 16.06 11.12
C ALA A 54 4.70 15.34 12.48
N ALA A 55 3.70 15.70 13.30
CA ALA A 55 3.46 15.00 14.56
C ALA A 55 3.08 13.52 14.34
N LYS A 56 2.26 13.24 13.34
CA LYS A 56 1.82 11.88 13.00
C LYS A 56 2.94 11.02 12.42
N VAL A 57 3.78 11.59 11.55
CA VAL A 57 4.97 10.92 11.01
C VAL A 57 5.96 10.59 12.12
N ARG A 58 6.26 11.54 13.02
CA ARG A 58 7.13 11.28 14.19
C ARG A 58 6.58 10.16 15.06
N PHE A 59 5.28 10.19 15.34
CA PHE A 59 4.62 9.15 16.13
C PHE A 59 4.69 7.78 15.43
N SER A 60 4.36 7.70 14.14
CA SER A 60 4.36 6.46 13.35
C SER A 60 5.77 5.87 13.26
N ASN A 61 6.77 6.71 12.99
CA ASN A 61 8.17 6.29 12.90
C ASN A 61 8.68 5.74 14.25
N HIS A 62 8.38 6.44 15.35
CA HIS A 62 8.81 6.00 16.68
C HIS A 62 8.12 4.70 17.13
N ASN A 63 6.85 4.51 16.76
CA ASN A 63 6.06 3.35 17.18
C ASN A 63 6.01 2.22 16.14
N THR A 64 6.74 2.34 15.03
CA THR A 64 6.89 1.26 14.05
C THR A 64 7.62 0.09 14.70
N ARG A 65 7.08 -1.11 14.52
CA ARG A 65 7.62 -2.35 15.09
C ARG A 65 7.96 -3.33 14.00
N PHE A 66 9.14 -3.92 14.12
CA PHE A 66 9.56 -5.06 13.33
C PHE A 66 9.31 -6.34 14.12
N TYR A 67 8.66 -7.30 13.47
CA TYR A 67 8.44 -8.64 13.99
C TYR A 67 9.30 -9.62 13.19
N PRO A 68 10.34 -10.22 13.80
CA PRO A 68 11.19 -11.19 13.11
C PRO A 68 10.45 -12.52 12.86
N PRO A 69 10.99 -13.41 12.00
CA PRO A 69 10.32 -14.67 11.64
C PRO A 69 10.07 -15.62 12.83
N ASN A 70 10.89 -15.50 13.88
CA ASN A 70 10.83 -16.28 15.12
C ASN A 70 10.20 -15.50 16.27
N ASP A 71 9.45 -14.44 15.99
CA ASP A 71 8.75 -13.67 17.02
C ASP A 71 7.82 -14.58 17.83
N GLN A 72 7.91 -14.52 19.17
CA GLN A 72 7.17 -15.42 20.06
C GLN A 72 5.67 -15.16 20.06
N LEU A 73 5.25 -13.90 19.91
CA LEU A 73 3.84 -13.54 19.86
C LEU A 73 3.20 -14.11 18.61
N LEU A 74 3.86 -13.91 17.47
CA LEU A 74 3.35 -14.36 16.18
C LEU A 74 3.51 -15.86 15.98
N SER A 75 4.62 -16.48 16.35
CA SER A 75 4.80 -17.93 16.17
C SER A 75 3.79 -18.77 16.96
N ALA A 76 3.34 -18.27 18.11
CA ALA A 76 2.32 -18.92 18.94
C ALA A 76 0.87 -18.54 18.54
N TRP A 77 0.65 -17.76 17.48
CA TRP A 77 -0.68 -17.21 17.17
C TRP A 77 -1.76 -18.29 16.97
N ALA A 78 -1.41 -19.39 16.27
CA ALA A 78 -2.34 -20.46 15.94
C ALA A 78 -2.71 -21.32 17.16
N THR A 79 -1.86 -21.37 18.18
CA THR A 79 -2.05 -22.18 19.40
C THR A 79 -2.50 -21.35 20.59
N ARG A 80 -2.41 -20.02 20.53
CA ARG A 80 -2.98 -19.12 21.52
C ARG A 80 -4.48 -19.03 21.33
N THR A 81 -5.23 -19.73 22.17
CA THR A 81 -6.63 -19.41 22.40
C THR A 81 -6.67 -18.04 23.10
N PRO A 82 -7.19 -16.97 22.47
CA PRO A 82 -7.33 -15.70 23.17
C PRO A 82 -8.18 -15.94 24.42
N THR A 83 -7.72 -15.46 25.57
CA THR A 83 -8.50 -15.44 26.80
C THR A 83 -9.72 -14.56 26.56
N ARG A 84 -10.81 -15.19 26.10
CA ARG A 84 -12.11 -14.54 25.94
C ARG A 84 -12.59 -14.21 27.34
N THR A 85 -12.37 -12.97 27.77
CA THR A 85 -13.30 -12.37 28.73
C THR A 85 -14.71 -12.51 28.15
N PRO A 86 -15.73 -12.90 28.93
CA PRO A 86 -17.12 -12.92 28.48
C PRO A 86 -17.62 -11.48 28.34
N SER A 87 -17.04 -10.75 27.39
CA SER A 87 -17.56 -9.50 26.86
C SER A 87 -18.52 -9.85 25.73
N SER A 88 -19.59 -9.07 25.59
CA SER A 88 -20.68 -9.19 24.60
C SER A 88 -20.24 -9.86 23.29
N ARG A 89 -21.03 -10.81 22.76
CA ARG A 89 -20.81 -11.45 21.45
C ARG A 89 -20.48 -10.40 20.37
N LEU A 90 -19.19 -10.14 20.14
CA LEU A 90 -18.74 -9.34 19.02
C LEU A 90 -18.99 -10.17 17.78
N THR A 91 -19.93 -9.73 16.94
CA THR A 91 -20.15 -10.30 15.62
C THR A 91 -19.12 -9.71 14.66
N SER A 92 -18.53 -10.55 13.81
CA SER A 92 -17.67 -10.09 12.72
C SER A 92 -18.48 -10.06 11.44
N ASP A 93 -18.54 -8.89 10.81
CA ASP A 93 -19.15 -8.72 9.50
C ASP A 93 -18.06 -8.85 8.43
N VAL A 94 -18.30 -9.68 7.42
CA VAL A 94 -17.37 -9.92 6.32
C VAL A 94 -18.02 -9.45 5.02
N SER A 95 -17.29 -8.65 4.24
CA SER A 95 -17.72 -8.14 2.95
C SER A 95 -16.63 -8.35 1.91
N ILE A 96 -17.03 -8.71 0.68
CA ILE A 96 -16.13 -8.88 -0.47
C ILE A 96 -16.57 -7.86 -1.51
N LEU A 97 -15.69 -6.92 -1.82
CA LEU A 97 -15.98 -5.77 -2.70
C LEU A 97 -14.88 -5.64 -3.75
N GLU A 98 -15.26 -5.27 -4.97
CA GLU A 98 -14.32 -4.95 -6.06
C GLU A 98 -13.89 -3.48 -5.97
N ILE A 99 -13.13 -3.15 -4.94
CA ILE A 99 -12.60 -1.80 -4.68
C ILE A 99 -11.13 -1.86 -4.29
N SER A 100 -10.44 -0.72 -4.38
CA SER A 100 -9.05 -0.64 -3.94
C SER A 100 -8.95 -0.78 -2.41
N THR A 101 -7.73 -1.03 -1.93
CA THR A 101 -7.46 -1.02 -0.50
C THR A 101 -7.71 0.34 0.14
N LEU A 102 -7.40 1.43 -0.56
CA LEU A 102 -7.61 2.80 -0.04
C LEU A 102 -9.11 3.14 0.01
N ASP A 103 -9.86 2.78 -1.02
CA ASP A 103 -11.32 2.95 -1.05
C ASP A 103 -12.01 2.11 0.03
N GLY A 104 -11.57 0.87 0.24
CA GLY A 104 -12.08 0.03 1.33
C GLY A 104 -11.79 0.63 2.71
N ALA A 105 -10.57 1.14 2.93
CA ALA A 105 -10.22 1.82 4.17
C ALA A 105 -11.04 3.11 4.37
N ARG A 106 -11.30 3.86 3.29
CA ARG A 106 -12.13 5.07 3.33
C ARG A 106 -13.58 4.74 3.66
N LEU A 107 -14.15 3.72 3.02
CA LEU A 107 -15.51 3.24 3.27
C LEU A 107 -15.67 2.84 4.75
N LEU A 108 -14.71 2.10 5.30
CA LEU A 108 -14.69 1.76 6.72
C LEU A 108 -14.61 3.02 7.59
N TYR A 109 -13.72 3.95 7.26
CA TYR A 109 -13.57 5.22 8.01
C TYR A 109 -14.86 6.02 8.06
N ASP A 110 -15.54 6.20 6.93
CA ASP A 110 -16.80 6.96 6.86
C ASP A 110 -17.93 6.22 7.62
N SER A 111 -17.97 4.88 7.56
CA SER A 111 -18.94 4.07 8.29
C SER A 111 -18.73 4.07 9.81
N LEU A 112 -17.47 4.17 10.27
CA LEU A 112 -17.13 4.20 11.69
C LEU A 112 -17.28 5.61 12.26
N SER A 113 -16.94 6.63 11.49
CA SER A 113 -17.05 8.04 11.92
C SER A 113 -18.50 8.48 12.12
N SER A 114 -19.44 7.86 11.41
CA SER A 114 -20.89 8.11 11.55
C SER A 114 -21.53 7.38 12.75
N ARG A 115 -20.85 6.39 13.33
CA ARG A 115 -21.31 5.63 14.51
C ARG A 115 -20.63 6.23 15.74
N SER A 116 -21.32 7.02 16.56
CA SER A 116 -20.83 7.68 17.80
C SER A 116 -20.39 6.71 18.92
N THR A 117 -19.65 5.66 18.59
CA THR A 117 -19.04 4.70 19.51
C THR A 117 -17.53 4.83 19.43
N SER A 118 -16.84 4.67 20.56
CA SER A 118 -15.38 4.69 20.68
C SER A 118 -14.70 4.03 19.47
N TYR A 119 -14.00 4.86 18.66
CA TYR A 119 -13.43 4.50 17.37
C TYR A 119 -12.74 3.14 17.37
N GLY A 120 -13.23 2.23 16.52
CA GLY A 120 -12.45 1.05 16.13
C GLY A 120 -11.27 1.49 15.27
N ARG A 121 -10.08 0.95 15.53
CA ARG A 121 -8.92 1.20 14.66
C ARG A 121 -9.09 0.46 13.33
N ILE A 122 -8.81 1.14 12.23
CA ILE A 122 -8.76 0.53 10.90
C ILE A 122 -7.34 0.05 10.66
N ALA A 123 -7.18 -1.21 10.28
CA ALA A 123 -5.90 -1.76 9.88
C ALA A 123 -5.95 -2.23 8.42
N VAL A 124 -4.88 -1.95 7.68
CA VAL A 124 -4.72 -2.29 6.26
C VAL A 124 -3.51 -3.22 6.10
N LEU A 125 -3.65 -4.26 5.29
CA LEU A 125 -2.54 -5.11 4.86
C LEU A 125 -1.87 -4.51 3.61
N ASN A 126 -0.60 -4.17 3.71
CA ASN A 126 0.27 -3.79 2.59
C ASN A 126 0.93 -5.05 1.99
N PHE A 127 0.68 -5.30 0.70
CA PHE A 127 1.26 -6.39 -0.08
C PHE A 127 2.69 -6.05 -0.48
N ALA A 128 3.57 -6.14 0.50
CA ALA A 128 4.89 -5.54 0.45
C ALA A 128 5.83 -6.22 -0.54
N SER A 129 6.65 -5.43 -1.20
CA SER A 129 7.91 -5.90 -1.75
C SER A 129 8.81 -6.36 -0.62
N ALA A 130 9.33 -7.59 -0.70
CA ALA A 130 10.30 -8.08 0.27
C ALA A 130 11.61 -7.26 0.27
N THR A 131 11.90 -6.51 -0.80
CA THR A 131 13.26 -5.96 -1.04
C THR A 131 13.32 -4.45 -1.22
N ARG A 132 12.19 -3.79 -1.49
CA ARG A 132 12.14 -2.35 -1.78
C ARG A 132 11.03 -1.68 -0.95
N PRO A 133 11.37 -0.77 -0.01
CA PRO A 133 10.37 -0.01 0.73
C PRO A 133 9.43 0.77 -0.19
N GLY A 134 8.12 0.53 -0.09
CA GLY A 134 7.15 1.16 -0.98
C GLY A 134 7.22 0.66 -2.43
N GLY A 135 7.87 -0.49 -2.65
CA GLY A 135 7.97 -1.13 -3.95
C GLY A 135 8.67 -0.24 -4.99
N GLY A 136 8.01 -0.06 -6.13
CA GLY A 136 8.49 0.79 -7.23
C GLY A 136 7.87 2.18 -7.29
N PHE A 137 7.31 2.72 -6.20
CA PHE A 137 6.44 3.91 -6.29
C PHE A 137 7.15 5.14 -6.86
N LEU A 138 8.41 5.39 -6.47
CA LEU A 138 9.27 6.45 -7.02
C LEU A 138 9.58 6.30 -8.51
N SER A 139 9.49 5.06 -9.02
CA SER A 139 9.72 4.77 -10.43
C SER A 139 8.44 4.82 -11.27
N GLY A 140 7.30 5.18 -10.65
CA GLY A 140 5.98 5.20 -11.28
C GLY A 140 5.36 3.82 -11.47
N ALA A 141 5.79 2.81 -10.71
CA ALA A 141 5.17 1.49 -10.75
C ALA A 141 3.75 1.53 -10.14
N GLN A 142 2.88 0.63 -10.60
CA GLN A 142 1.51 0.53 -10.14
C GLN A 142 1.23 -0.86 -9.59
N ALA A 143 1.18 -0.96 -8.26
CA ALA A 143 0.49 -2.02 -7.54
C ALA A 143 -0.09 -1.45 -6.23
N GLN A 144 -0.59 -2.32 -5.36
CA GLN A 144 -1.25 -1.91 -4.12
C GLN A 144 -0.29 -1.20 -3.17
N GLU A 145 0.91 -1.74 -2.94
CA GLU A 145 1.94 -1.10 -2.12
C GLU A 145 2.29 0.30 -2.63
N GLU A 146 2.52 0.44 -3.94
CA GLU A 146 2.86 1.75 -4.50
C GLU A 146 1.71 2.76 -4.41
N SER A 147 0.46 2.31 -4.49
CA SER A 147 -0.71 3.18 -4.26
C SER A 147 -0.73 3.68 -2.82
N ILE A 148 -0.54 2.79 -1.85
CA ILE A 148 -0.48 3.15 -0.43
C ILE A 148 0.67 4.12 -0.17
N ALA A 149 1.86 3.85 -0.71
CA ALA A 149 3.04 4.70 -0.52
C ALA A 149 2.87 6.11 -1.14
N ARG A 150 2.20 6.22 -2.29
CA ARG A 150 1.88 7.51 -2.92
C ARG A 150 0.77 8.29 -2.23
N SER A 151 -0.08 7.63 -1.47
CA SER A 151 -1.29 8.24 -0.93
C SER A 151 -1.24 8.52 0.57
N SER A 152 -0.12 8.19 1.22
CA SER A 152 -0.03 8.21 2.68
C SER A 152 1.35 8.57 3.22
N THR A 153 1.44 8.70 4.54
CA THR A 153 2.69 8.90 5.29
C THR A 153 3.48 7.60 5.55
N LEU A 154 3.17 6.48 4.88
CA LEU A 154 3.80 5.18 5.19
C LEU A 154 5.31 5.16 4.91
N TYR A 155 5.75 5.77 3.81
CA TYR A 155 7.12 5.60 3.31
C TYR A 155 8.22 5.99 4.32
N PRO A 156 8.15 7.15 5.02
CA PRO A 156 9.09 7.47 6.10
C PRO A 156 9.23 6.38 7.16
N SER A 157 8.12 5.73 7.54
CA SER A 157 8.14 4.67 8.55
C SER A 157 8.86 3.42 8.04
N LEU A 158 8.70 3.08 6.76
CA LEU A 158 9.43 1.98 6.12
C LEU A 158 10.95 2.25 6.00
N MET A 159 11.35 3.52 6.05
CA MET A 159 12.76 3.96 5.98
C MET A 159 13.45 4.01 7.35
N THR A 160 12.73 3.80 8.46
CA THR A 160 13.33 3.72 9.79
C THR A 160 14.24 2.50 9.94
N ASP A 161 15.27 2.58 10.78
CA ASP A 161 16.17 1.45 11.07
C ASP A 161 15.42 0.19 11.52
N THR A 162 14.34 0.37 12.30
CA THR A 162 13.46 -0.72 12.73
C THR A 162 12.84 -1.42 11.53
N ALA A 163 12.19 -0.69 10.62
CA ALA A 163 11.59 -1.30 9.43
C ALA A 163 12.64 -1.84 8.45
N GLN A 164 13.81 -1.22 8.36
CA GLN A 164 14.90 -1.67 7.48
C GLN A 164 15.41 -3.08 7.82
N GLN A 165 15.22 -3.57 9.05
CA GLN A 165 15.53 -4.95 9.40
C GLN A 165 14.77 -5.97 8.53
N PHE A 166 13.51 -5.68 8.17
CA PHE A 166 12.71 -6.52 7.27
C PHE A 166 13.36 -6.61 5.88
N TYR A 167 13.73 -5.49 5.28
CA TYR A 167 14.31 -5.47 3.92
C TYR A 167 15.73 -6.05 3.91
N GLN A 168 16.52 -5.79 4.95
CA GLN A 168 17.87 -6.36 5.09
C GLN A 168 17.81 -7.88 5.22
N LEU A 169 16.88 -8.43 6.00
CA LEU A 169 16.66 -9.87 6.13
C LEU A 169 16.42 -10.52 4.76
N HIS A 170 15.47 -10.00 4.00
CA HIS A 170 15.09 -10.55 2.69
C HIS A 170 16.13 -10.31 1.60
N ASN A 171 16.90 -9.21 1.67
CA ASN A 171 18.00 -8.98 0.73
C ASN A 171 19.19 -9.90 0.98
N ARG A 172 19.43 -10.33 2.24
CA ARG A 172 20.44 -11.34 2.57
C ARG A 172 20.04 -12.73 2.11
N ASP A 173 18.78 -13.11 2.33
CA ASP A 173 18.23 -14.37 1.85
C ASP A 173 16.76 -14.20 1.43
N ARG A 174 16.49 -14.43 0.14
CA ARG A 174 15.13 -14.35 -0.43
C ARG A 174 14.34 -15.64 -0.24
N ARG A 175 14.96 -16.69 0.32
CA ARG A 175 14.42 -18.05 0.41
C ARG A 175 13.78 -18.52 -0.90
N GLN A 176 14.46 -18.28 -2.01
CA GLN A 176 13.99 -18.66 -3.34
C GLN A 176 12.59 -18.13 -3.69
N GLY A 177 12.22 -16.95 -3.20
CA GLY A 177 10.92 -16.35 -3.43
C GLY A 177 9.86 -16.72 -2.38
N TYR A 178 10.13 -17.65 -1.47
CA TYR A 178 9.25 -17.91 -0.32
C TYR A 178 9.28 -16.77 0.71
N TYR A 179 10.38 -16.03 0.78
CA TYR A 179 10.63 -15.00 1.78
C TYR A 179 10.49 -15.51 3.22
N TYR A 180 10.58 -14.62 4.21
CA TYR A 180 10.39 -14.94 5.61
C TYR A 180 9.05 -14.42 6.11
N HIS A 181 8.50 -15.07 7.16
CA HIS A 181 7.30 -14.61 7.87
C HIS A 181 7.57 -13.41 8.79
N ALA A 182 8.49 -12.53 8.42
CA ALA A 182 8.73 -11.28 9.12
C ALA A 182 7.65 -10.25 8.73
N MET A 183 7.31 -9.34 9.63
CA MET A 183 6.30 -8.31 9.38
C MET A 183 6.73 -6.97 9.98
N ILE A 184 6.16 -5.88 9.45
CA ILE A 184 6.25 -4.55 10.06
C ILE A 184 4.84 -4.10 10.42
N TYR A 185 4.67 -3.58 11.64
CA TYR A 185 3.47 -2.85 12.05
C TYR A 185 3.80 -1.37 12.15
N THR A 186 3.01 -0.53 11.49
CA THR A 186 3.14 0.93 11.52
C THR A 186 1.80 1.53 11.93
N PRO A 187 1.69 2.12 13.13
CA PRO A 187 0.44 2.74 13.60
C PRO A 187 0.25 4.14 13.02
N SER A 188 -0.99 4.62 12.98
CA SER A 188 -1.34 6.04 12.70
C SER A 188 -0.77 6.61 11.39
N VAL A 189 -0.72 5.78 10.34
CA VAL A 189 -0.41 6.24 8.98
C VAL A 189 -1.56 7.10 8.49
N VAL A 190 -1.25 8.32 8.03
CA VAL A 190 -2.25 9.24 7.50
C VAL A 190 -2.36 9.04 5.99
N VAL A 191 -3.56 8.70 5.52
CA VAL A 191 -3.92 8.68 4.09
C VAL A 191 -4.53 10.02 3.72
N PHE A 192 -4.01 10.65 2.66
CA PHE A 192 -4.42 12.00 2.23
C PHE A 192 -4.58 12.12 0.70
N ARG A 193 -4.40 11.03 -0.06
CA ARG A 193 -4.84 10.93 -1.46
C ARG A 193 -5.64 9.64 -1.70
N ASN A 194 -6.39 9.61 -2.80
CA ASN A 194 -6.99 8.38 -3.35
C ASN A 194 -6.09 7.74 -4.43
N ASP A 195 -6.52 6.62 -5.02
CA ASP A 195 -5.73 5.90 -6.04
C ASP A 195 -5.45 6.71 -7.33
N ALA A 196 -6.28 7.73 -7.62
CA ALA A 196 -6.05 8.64 -8.75
C ALA A 196 -5.00 9.71 -8.44
N GLY A 197 -4.53 9.76 -7.19
CA GLY A 197 -3.65 10.80 -6.67
C GLY A 197 -4.38 12.09 -6.35
N THR A 198 -5.72 12.12 -6.28
CA THR A 198 -6.46 13.32 -5.86
C THR A 198 -6.39 13.47 -4.35
N TRP A 199 -6.20 14.70 -3.86
CA TRP A 199 -6.25 15.00 -2.43
C TRP A 199 -7.62 14.67 -1.84
N VAL A 200 -7.62 14.10 -0.65
CA VAL A 200 -8.85 13.77 0.10
C VAL A 200 -8.71 14.22 1.55
N SER A 201 -9.83 14.36 2.26
CA SER A 201 -9.82 14.63 3.71
C SER A 201 -8.97 13.57 4.41
N PRO A 202 -7.90 13.96 5.11
CA PRO A 202 -6.99 13.01 5.74
C PRO A 202 -7.69 12.10 6.77
N TYR A 203 -7.27 10.84 6.82
CA TYR A 203 -7.74 9.86 7.80
C TYR A 203 -6.62 8.89 8.19
N GLU A 204 -6.73 8.29 9.37
CA GLU A 204 -5.70 7.42 9.94
C GLU A 204 -6.03 5.94 9.76
N VAL A 205 -5.00 5.17 9.42
CA VAL A 205 -5.03 3.71 9.39
C VAL A 205 -3.76 3.16 10.04
N ASP A 206 -3.86 1.99 10.64
CA ASP A 206 -2.69 1.17 10.95
C ASP A 206 -2.31 0.34 9.72
N ILE A 207 -1.02 0.11 9.49
CA ILE A 207 -0.54 -0.70 8.37
C ILE A 207 0.25 -1.90 8.87
N ILE A 208 -0.10 -3.07 8.37
CA ILE A 208 0.68 -4.31 8.49
C ILE A 208 1.36 -4.53 7.13
N THR A 209 2.69 -4.53 7.10
CA THR A 209 3.49 -4.76 5.90
C THR A 209 4.04 -6.19 5.96
N SER A 210 3.69 -7.00 4.97
CA SER A 210 4.08 -8.40 4.85
C SER A 210 4.31 -8.78 3.40
N ALA A 211 5.39 -9.51 3.11
CA ALA A 211 5.69 -9.98 1.76
C ALA A 211 5.02 -11.33 1.50
N ALA A 212 4.23 -11.41 0.44
CA ALA A 212 3.68 -12.66 -0.06
C ALA A 212 4.76 -13.47 -0.81
N VAL A 213 4.58 -14.79 -0.88
CA VAL A 213 5.43 -15.68 -1.68
C VAL A 213 5.44 -15.22 -3.15
N ASN A 214 6.62 -15.04 -3.72
CA ASN A 214 6.78 -14.85 -5.15
C ASN A 214 6.64 -16.19 -5.88
N ALA A 215 5.40 -16.58 -6.17
CA ALA A 215 5.09 -17.84 -6.85
C ALA A 215 5.70 -17.92 -8.27
N GLY A 216 6.02 -16.79 -8.91
CA GLY A 216 6.71 -16.76 -10.20
C GLY A 216 8.16 -17.22 -10.08
N ASP A 217 8.86 -16.79 -9.04
CA ASP A 217 10.24 -17.22 -8.76
C ASP A 217 10.29 -18.68 -8.33
N VAL A 218 9.34 -19.12 -7.51
CA VAL A 218 9.23 -20.52 -7.05
C VAL A 218 9.01 -21.47 -8.24
N ARG A 219 8.01 -21.20 -9.09
CA ARG A 219 7.68 -22.09 -10.23
C ARG A 219 8.77 -22.18 -11.29
N LYS A 220 9.57 -21.14 -11.49
CA LYS A 220 10.70 -21.17 -12.44
C LYS A 220 11.79 -22.16 -12.02
N LYS A 221 11.80 -22.58 -10.75
CA LYS A 221 12.78 -23.52 -10.21
C LYS A 221 12.26 -24.95 -10.10
N ASP A 222 10.95 -25.14 -9.96
CA ASP A 222 10.35 -26.48 -9.92
C ASP A 222 10.19 -27.11 -11.33
N GLY A 223 10.57 -26.38 -12.38
CA GLY A 223 10.63 -26.88 -13.76
C GLY A 223 12.05 -27.28 -14.15
N ASP A 224 12.44 -28.49 -13.76
CA ASP A 224 13.41 -29.37 -14.46
C ASP A 224 12.65 -30.59 -14.99
#